data_AF-A0A8G1IZ39-F1
#
_entry.id   AF-A0A8G1IZ39-F1
#
_cell.length_a   1.000
_cell.length_b   1.000
_cell.length_c   1.000
_cell.angle_alpha   90.00
_cell.angle_beta   90.00
_cell.angle_gamma   90.00
#
_symmetry.space_group_name_H-M   'P 1'
#
loop_
_entity.id
_entity.type
_entity.pdbx_description
1 polymer ?
#
loop_
_entity_poly.entity_id
_entity_poly.type
_entity_poly.pdbx_seq_one_letter_code
_entity_poly.pdbx_strand_id
1 'polypeptide(L)'
;MRKGLIRRVAGRGRRGGPVRSGSGSLVTNASGKQYRVVAVNEAEAAEFADPPRRWGRVGMMAGGWALVLVLGASVAPGFAASGSEENQDPRDDSATDAEGAALRYLRFGSSEDIGRAESALCEDADPELTPVGLDAIRQSYADELGGITDVSVSTDEPIIGAEGAAYPGTVTYNSQGGRRFEYFTVTVQENDGTYCVSNAVHVQDEELSPGETGGTDPAVEPVGLVNDFLTVIVGNRDAEAATEMQCDSYSGITAQDLDAAVAEWANRNGWKSGIALGASEVESSESSITVLEAEIELTGDVSAETFAFQIGVQEDCIASLEGGEGLVE
;
A
#
# COMPACT_ATOMS: atom_id res chain seq x y z
N MET A 1 -80.14 -27.96 -24.19
CA MET A 1 -80.38 -28.70 -25.45
C MET A 1 -79.11 -29.44 -25.85
N ARG A 2 -79.24 -30.75 -26.15
CA ARG A 2 -78.33 -31.68 -26.90
C ARG A 2 -76.85 -31.73 -26.48
N LYS A 3 -76.40 -32.77 -25.74
CA LYS A 3 -76.01 -34.14 -26.19
C LYS A 3 -74.94 -34.16 -27.30
N GLY A 4 -73.77 -34.73 -26.98
CA GLY A 4 -72.73 -35.10 -27.94
C GLY A 4 -71.64 -35.99 -27.33
N LEU A 5 -72.04 -37.20 -26.92
CA LEU A 5 -71.16 -38.35 -26.65
C LEU A 5 -70.80 -39.04 -27.98
N ILE A 6 -69.70 -39.83 -28.03
CA ILE A 6 -69.25 -40.86 -29.05
C ILE A 6 -67.86 -40.51 -29.62
N ARG A 7 -66.85 -41.38 -29.79
CA ARG A 7 -66.59 -42.82 -29.49
C ARG A 7 -65.06 -43.05 -29.55
N ARG A 8 -64.61 -44.14 -28.92
CA ARG A 8 -63.29 -44.77 -29.10
C ARG A 8 -63.08 -45.27 -30.53
N VAL A 9 -61.83 -45.26 -31.00
CA VAL A 9 -61.28 -46.28 -31.92
C VAL A 9 -59.88 -46.66 -31.43
N ALA A 10 -59.66 -47.97 -31.34
CA ALA A 10 -58.38 -48.60 -31.05
C ALA A 10 -57.53 -48.72 -32.31
N GLY A 11 -56.22 -48.52 -32.18
CA GLY A 11 -55.23 -48.80 -33.22
C GLY A 11 -53.94 -49.32 -32.57
N ARG A 12 -53.77 -50.64 -32.59
CA ARG A 12 -52.59 -51.36 -32.10
C ARG A 12 -51.58 -51.44 -33.27
N GLY A 13 -50.42 -50.81 -33.14
CA GLY A 13 -49.31 -50.89 -34.09
C GLY A 13 -47.98 -51.07 -33.36
N ARG A 14 -47.28 -52.16 -33.68
CA ARG A 14 -46.09 -52.70 -33.00
C ARG A 14 -44.79 -52.01 -33.45
N ARG A 15 -43.82 -51.99 -32.52
CA ARG A 15 -42.35 -52.17 -32.67
C ARG A 15 -41.46 -51.01 -33.16
N GLY A 16 -40.56 -50.61 -32.26
CA GLY A 16 -39.26 -49.96 -32.46
C GLY A 16 -38.74 -49.56 -31.07
N GLY A 17 -38.11 -50.46 -30.30
CA GLY A 17 -36.65 -50.59 -30.29
C GLY A 17 -36.01 -49.46 -29.46
N PRO A 18 -35.57 -49.69 -28.20
CA PRO A 18 -34.93 -48.64 -27.42
C PRO A 18 -33.61 -48.26 -28.08
N VAL A 19 -33.50 -46.99 -28.49
CA VAL A 19 -32.22 -46.40 -28.89
C VAL A 19 -31.31 -46.45 -27.67
N ARG A 20 -30.22 -47.21 -27.80
CA ARG A 20 -29.11 -47.28 -26.85
C ARG A 20 -28.73 -45.87 -26.41
N SER A 21 -29.02 -45.55 -25.15
CA SER A 21 -28.39 -44.47 -24.42
C SER A 21 -26.88 -44.64 -24.57
N GLY A 22 -26.24 -43.68 -25.25
CA GLY A 22 -24.80 -43.63 -25.37
C GLY A 22 -24.18 -43.66 -23.97
N SER A 23 -23.35 -44.67 -23.74
CA SER A 23 -22.45 -44.73 -22.61
C SER A 23 -21.47 -43.56 -22.74
N GLY A 24 -21.76 -42.44 -22.08
CA GLY A 24 -20.80 -41.36 -21.95
C GLY A 24 -19.56 -41.92 -21.27
N SER A 25 -18.41 -41.84 -21.95
CA SER A 25 -17.14 -42.24 -21.38
C SER A 25 -16.82 -41.29 -20.21
N LEU A 26 -16.73 -41.85 -19.01
CA LEU A 26 -16.21 -41.14 -17.85
C LEU A 26 -14.69 -41.11 -17.97
N VAL A 27 -14.10 -39.92 -17.91
CA VAL A 27 -12.65 -39.72 -17.89
C VAL A 27 -12.28 -39.26 -16.50
N THR A 28 -11.32 -39.94 -15.88
CA THR A 28 -10.79 -39.58 -14.56
C THR A 28 -9.54 -38.73 -14.75
N ASN A 29 -9.47 -37.57 -14.09
CA ASN A 29 -8.27 -36.75 -14.12
C ASN A 29 -7.22 -37.25 -13.11
N ALA A 30 -6.03 -36.63 -13.10
CA ALA A 30 -4.93 -36.98 -12.20
C ALA A 30 -5.26 -36.81 -10.70
N SER A 31 -6.31 -36.05 -10.35
CA SER A 31 -6.80 -35.90 -8.97
C SER A 31 -7.95 -36.86 -8.61
N GLY A 32 -8.24 -37.86 -9.44
CA GLY A 32 -9.25 -38.88 -9.17
C GLY A 32 -10.69 -38.43 -9.40
N LYS A 33 -10.92 -37.18 -9.83
CA LYS A 33 -12.27 -36.68 -10.15
C LYS A 33 -12.71 -37.19 -11.52
N GLN A 34 -13.92 -37.75 -11.58
CA GLN A 34 -14.53 -38.27 -12.81
C GLN A 34 -15.37 -37.20 -13.48
N TYR A 35 -15.14 -36.98 -14.78
CA TYR A 35 -15.90 -36.03 -15.59
C TYR A 35 -16.64 -36.77 -16.70
N ARG A 36 -17.88 -36.34 -16.95
CA ARG A 36 -18.72 -36.86 -18.04
C ARG A 36 -18.42 -36.05 -19.30
N VAL A 37 -17.76 -36.68 -20.27
CA VAL A 37 -17.52 -36.05 -21.58
C VAL A 37 -18.82 -36.09 -22.37
N VAL A 38 -19.41 -34.91 -22.60
CA VAL A 38 -20.55 -34.74 -23.51
C VAL A 38 -19.99 -34.58 -24.91
N ALA A 39 -20.36 -35.46 -25.84
CA ALA A 39 -19.99 -35.31 -27.24
C ALA A 39 -20.64 -34.03 -27.79
N VAL A 40 -19.81 -33.06 -28.19
CA VAL A 40 -20.28 -31.84 -28.85
C VAL A 40 -20.85 -32.22 -30.21
N ASN A 41 -22.07 -31.76 -30.48
CA ASN A 41 -22.79 -32.04 -31.71
C ASN A 41 -22.06 -31.36 -32.89
N GLU A 42 -21.61 -32.15 -33.87
CA GLU A 42 -20.77 -31.68 -35.00
C GLU A 42 -21.44 -30.58 -35.86
N ALA A 43 -22.75 -30.38 -35.72
CA ALA A 43 -23.48 -29.32 -36.41
C ALA A 43 -23.23 -27.90 -35.84
N GLU A 44 -22.87 -27.75 -34.56
CA GLU A 44 -22.54 -26.43 -33.96
C GLU A 44 -21.06 -26.05 -34.13
N ALA A 45 -20.18 -27.02 -34.41
CA ALA A 45 -18.75 -26.76 -34.63
C ALA A 45 -18.43 -26.12 -36.00
N ALA A 46 -19.40 -26.09 -36.92
CA ALA A 46 -19.22 -25.53 -38.26
C ALA A 46 -19.44 -24.00 -38.33
N GLU A 47 -20.08 -23.39 -37.33
CA GLU A 47 -20.39 -21.95 -37.32
C GLU A 47 -19.20 -21.07 -36.88
N PHE A 48 -18.19 -21.67 -36.22
CA PHE A 48 -16.96 -20.99 -35.78
C PHE A 48 -15.71 -21.49 -36.51
N ALA A 49 -15.80 -21.69 -37.82
CA ALA A 49 -14.64 -22.03 -38.64
C ALA A 49 -13.66 -20.84 -38.70
N ASP A 50 -12.51 -21.00 -38.04
CA ASP A 50 -11.41 -20.04 -37.98
C ASP A 50 -10.94 -19.66 -39.41
N PRO A 51 -10.92 -18.36 -39.79
CA PRO A 51 -10.58 -17.98 -41.16
C PRO A 51 -9.13 -18.34 -41.52
N PRO A 52 -8.83 -18.62 -42.81
CA PRO A 52 -7.52 -19.11 -43.23
C PRO A 52 -6.43 -18.07 -42.95
N ARG A 53 -5.57 -18.34 -41.96
CA ARG A 53 -4.45 -17.49 -41.54
C ARG A 53 -3.39 -17.44 -42.66
N ARG A 54 -3.27 -16.29 -43.34
CA ARG A 54 -2.25 -16.05 -44.37
C ARG A 54 -0.99 -15.46 -43.73
N TRP A 55 0.02 -16.29 -43.49
CA TRP A 55 1.29 -15.91 -42.84
C TRP A 55 2.23 -15.03 -43.68
N GLY A 56 1.87 -14.71 -44.93
CA GLY A 56 2.74 -13.95 -45.83
C GLY A 56 2.96 -12.48 -45.46
N ARG A 57 2.09 -11.87 -44.63
CA ARG A 57 2.19 -10.43 -44.28
C ARG A 57 3.05 -10.14 -43.04
N VAL A 58 3.27 -11.12 -42.17
CA VAL A 58 4.10 -10.93 -40.95
C VAL A 58 5.60 -10.92 -41.29
N GLY A 59 6.02 -11.62 -42.36
CA GLY A 59 7.42 -11.62 -42.81
C GLY A 59 7.92 -10.29 -43.36
N MET A 60 7.04 -9.43 -43.93
CA MET A 60 7.46 -8.14 -44.48
C MET A 60 7.65 -7.04 -43.43
N MET A 61 7.00 -7.13 -42.26
CA MET A 61 7.22 -6.13 -41.19
C MET A 61 8.51 -6.36 -40.39
N ALA A 62 8.96 -7.61 -40.23
CA ALA A 62 10.23 -7.89 -39.54
C ALA A 62 11.46 -7.45 -40.36
N GLY A 63 11.40 -7.57 -41.70
CA GLY A 63 12.49 -7.13 -42.57
C GLY A 63 12.69 -5.61 -42.62
N GLY A 64 11.62 -4.83 -42.40
CA GLY A 64 11.69 -3.36 -42.38
C GLY A 64 12.47 -2.80 -41.19
N TRP A 65 12.35 -3.42 -40.01
CA TRP A 65 13.05 -2.96 -38.80
C TRP A 65 14.56 -3.23 -38.84
N ALA A 66 14.99 -4.33 -39.46
CA ALA A 66 16.42 -4.64 -39.59
C ALA A 66 17.16 -3.61 -40.46
N LEU A 67 16.51 -3.04 -41.48
CA LEU A 67 17.10 -2.02 -42.35
C LEU A 67 17.17 -0.64 -41.67
N VAL A 68 16.23 -0.31 -40.79
CA VAL A 68 16.26 0.93 -40.00
C VAL A 68 17.39 0.91 -38.96
N LEU A 69 17.65 -0.25 -38.33
CA LEU A 69 18.75 -0.38 -37.37
C LEU A 69 20.15 -0.33 -38.03
N VAL A 70 20.29 -0.82 -39.27
CA VAL A 70 21.58 -0.77 -39.99
C VAL A 70 21.88 0.61 -40.56
N LEU A 71 20.87 1.38 -40.97
CA LEU A 71 21.07 2.75 -41.49
C LEU A 71 21.09 3.84 -40.40
N GLY A 72 20.54 3.57 -39.20
CA GLY A 72 20.59 4.50 -38.06
C GLY A 72 21.96 4.60 -37.38
N ALA A 73 22.87 3.65 -37.63
CA ALA A 73 24.17 3.56 -36.96
C ALA A 73 25.25 4.53 -37.50
N SER A 74 24.96 5.36 -38.51
CA SER A 74 25.97 6.23 -39.16
C SER A 74 25.83 7.73 -38.90
N VAL A 75 24.93 8.17 -37.99
CA VAL A 75 24.75 9.60 -37.66
C VAL A 75 24.70 9.89 -36.15
N ALA A 76 25.44 9.13 -35.34
CA ALA A 76 25.74 9.50 -33.95
C ALA A 76 27.24 9.81 -33.82
N PRO A 77 27.65 11.02 -33.40
CA PRO A 77 29.03 11.29 -33.06
C PRO A 77 29.39 10.57 -31.75
N GLY A 78 30.32 9.63 -31.84
CA GLY A 78 31.36 9.36 -30.83
C GLY A 78 30.99 9.32 -29.36
N PHE A 79 30.21 8.32 -28.92
CA PHE A 79 30.26 7.78 -27.56
C PHE A 79 30.46 6.26 -27.65
N ALA A 80 31.66 5.85 -28.03
CA ALA A 80 32.09 4.46 -27.94
C ALA A 80 33.61 4.42 -27.83
N ALA A 81 34.12 5.02 -26.75
CA ALA A 81 35.48 4.80 -26.28
C ALA A 81 35.39 4.15 -24.89
N SER A 82 35.50 2.82 -24.91
CA SER A 82 35.89 1.90 -23.84
C SER A 82 36.07 2.46 -22.41
N GLY A 83 35.22 2.01 -21.50
CA GLY A 83 35.43 2.03 -20.06
C GLY A 83 34.21 1.40 -19.41
N SER A 84 34.40 0.47 -18.49
CA SER A 84 33.37 -0.28 -17.76
C SER A 84 32.15 0.57 -17.41
N GLU A 85 30.99 0.27 -17.99
CA GLU A 85 29.71 0.71 -17.43
C GLU A 85 29.54 -0.03 -16.10
N GLU A 86 29.99 0.61 -15.01
CA GLU A 86 29.32 0.48 -13.73
C GLU A 86 27.83 0.61 -14.02
N ASN A 87 27.08 -0.43 -13.64
CA ASN A 87 25.64 -0.46 -13.72
C ASN A 87 25.13 0.60 -12.73
N GLN A 88 25.15 1.88 -13.13
CA GLN A 88 24.66 3.00 -12.32
C GLN A 88 23.20 2.70 -12.05
N ASP A 89 22.89 2.38 -10.80
CA ASP A 89 21.52 2.22 -10.36
C ASP A 89 20.82 3.55 -10.67
N PRO A 90 19.66 3.61 -11.33
CA PRO A 90 18.92 4.87 -11.52
C PRO A 90 18.58 5.58 -10.20
N ARG A 91 18.73 4.90 -9.05
CA ARG A 91 18.75 5.51 -7.72
C ARG A 91 20.02 6.32 -7.42
N ASP A 92 21.01 6.33 -8.28
CA ASP A 92 22.30 7.01 -8.11
C ASP A 92 22.34 8.34 -8.87
N ASP A 93 21.35 8.57 -9.75
CA ASP A 93 21.20 9.84 -10.46
C ASP A 93 20.83 10.97 -9.49
N SER A 94 21.27 12.19 -9.79
CA SER A 94 20.88 13.39 -9.04
C SER A 94 19.37 13.58 -9.01
N ALA A 95 18.83 14.16 -7.93
CA ALA A 95 17.41 14.48 -7.85
C ALA A 95 16.97 15.36 -9.02
N THR A 96 15.88 14.95 -9.68
CA THR A 96 15.31 15.67 -10.83
C THR A 96 14.38 16.81 -10.42
N ASP A 97 13.95 16.81 -9.16
CA ASP A 97 13.04 17.77 -8.55
C ASP A 97 13.33 17.92 -7.04
N ALA A 98 12.71 18.93 -6.42
CA ALA A 98 12.93 19.28 -5.03
C ALA A 98 12.40 18.21 -4.05
N GLU A 99 11.24 17.62 -4.35
CA GLU A 99 10.66 16.53 -3.55
C GLU A 99 11.59 15.30 -3.53
N GLY A 100 12.10 14.93 -4.70
CA GLY A 100 13.08 13.84 -4.85
C GLY A 100 14.37 14.10 -4.08
N ALA A 101 14.82 15.35 -3.96
CA ALA A 101 15.99 15.70 -3.14
C ALA A 101 15.70 15.45 -1.64
N ALA A 102 14.54 15.89 -1.15
CA ALA A 102 14.12 15.66 0.24
C ALA A 102 13.97 14.16 0.55
N LEU A 103 13.27 13.42 -0.31
CA LEU A 103 13.07 11.97 -0.17
C LEU A 103 14.39 11.20 -0.18
N ARG A 104 15.33 11.55 -1.08
CA ARG A 104 16.66 10.92 -1.13
C ARG A 104 17.45 11.17 0.14
N TYR A 105 17.46 12.40 0.64
CA TYR A 105 18.17 12.77 1.86
C TYR A 105 17.68 11.94 3.05
N LEU A 106 16.37 11.94 3.29
CA LEU A 106 15.74 11.19 4.38
C LEU A 106 15.95 9.68 4.23
N ARG A 107 15.78 9.14 3.01
CA ARG A 107 15.93 7.71 2.74
C ARG A 107 17.35 7.24 2.99
N PHE A 108 18.34 7.87 2.36
CA PHE A 108 19.73 7.43 2.47
C PHE A 108 20.30 7.68 3.88
N GLY A 109 19.94 8.81 4.49
CA GLY A 109 20.35 9.11 5.88
C GLY A 109 19.77 8.10 6.86
N SER A 110 18.55 7.64 6.61
CA SER A 110 17.87 6.62 7.42
C SER A 110 18.14 5.18 6.98
N SER A 111 19.02 4.91 6.01
CA SER A 111 19.29 3.56 5.50
C SER A 111 20.78 3.17 5.49
N GLU A 112 21.57 3.74 6.41
CA GLU A 112 23.03 3.52 6.52
C GLU A 112 23.87 4.02 5.34
N ASP A 113 23.29 4.75 4.38
CA ASP A 113 24.00 5.26 3.19
C ASP A 113 24.38 6.74 3.34
N ILE A 114 25.23 7.00 4.34
CA ILE A 114 25.63 8.35 4.75
C ILE A 114 26.22 9.15 3.57
N GLY A 115 27.07 8.52 2.76
CA GLY A 115 27.72 9.20 1.63
C GLY A 115 26.74 9.71 0.58
N ARG A 116 25.66 8.95 0.31
CA ARG A 116 24.61 9.40 -0.62
C ARG A 116 23.73 10.48 -0.02
N ALA A 117 23.43 10.40 1.27
CA ALA A 117 22.71 11.45 1.96
C ALA A 117 23.51 12.77 2.00
N GLU A 118 24.81 12.71 2.28
CA GLU A 118 25.72 13.86 2.22
C GLU A 118 25.77 14.47 0.81
N SER A 119 25.76 13.65 -0.24
CA SER A 119 25.75 14.14 -1.62
C SER A 119 24.48 14.90 -2.02
N ALA A 120 23.40 14.76 -1.25
CA ALA A 120 22.16 15.50 -1.48
C ALA A 120 22.17 16.90 -0.82
N LEU A 121 23.16 17.20 0.03
CA LEU A 121 23.29 18.50 0.68
C LEU A 121 23.83 19.56 -0.29
N CYS A 122 23.43 20.81 -0.08
CA CYS A 122 24.07 21.94 -0.75
C CYS A 122 25.52 22.12 -0.25
N GLU A 123 26.41 22.71 -1.06
CA GLU A 123 27.86 22.81 -0.77
C GLU A 123 28.19 23.46 0.60
N ASP A 124 27.37 24.43 1.03
CA ASP A 124 27.50 25.14 2.30
C ASP A 124 26.37 24.81 3.30
N ALA A 125 25.64 23.72 3.10
CA ALA A 125 24.57 23.32 4.01
C ALA A 125 25.13 22.83 5.36
N ASP A 126 24.56 23.33 6.45
CA ASP A 126 24.81 22.86 7.82
C ASP A 126 23.47 22.48 8.44
N PRO A 127 22.88 21.33 8.04
CA PRO A 127 21.56 20.94 8.52
C PRO A 127 21.62 20.64 10.02
N GLU A 128 20.59 21.05 10.76
CA GLU A 128 20.47 20.75 12.19
C GLU A 128 20.50 19.22 12.43
N LEU A 129 19.79 18.48 11.59
CA LEU A 129 19.82 17.03 11.53
C LEU A 129 20.68 16.56 10.36
N THR A 130 21.92 16.18 10.66
CA THR A 130 22.87 15.63 9.70
C THR A 130 22.53 14.20 9.26
N PRO A 131 23.10 13.70 8.14
CA PRO A 131 22.97 12.29 7.75
C PRO A 131 23.38 11.30 8.84
N VAL A 132 24.44 11.61 9.60
CA VAL A 132 24.87 10.81 10.74
C VAL A 132 23.83 10.84 11.86
N GLY A 133 23.14 11.97 12.05
CA GLY A 133 22.03 12.08 12.99
C GLY A 133 20.84 11.20 12.61
N LEU A 134 20.46 11.17 11.32
CA LEU A 134 19.41 10.27 10.80
C LEU A 134 19.75 8.79 11.04
N ASP A 135 21.00 8.39 10.81
CA ASP A 135 21.43 7.01 11.09
C ASP A 135 21.48 6.71 12.60
N ALA A 136 21.82 7.68 13.43
CA ALA A 136 21.78 7.51 14.88
C ALA A 136 20.35 7.25 15.40
N ILE A 137 19.35 7.98 14.89
CA ILE A 137 17.92 7.75 15.19
C ILE A 137 17.50 6.35 14.75
N ARG A 138 17.90 5.95 13.54
CA ARG A 138 17.66 4.59 13.04
C ARG A 138 18.30 3.54 13.96
N GLN A 139 19.55 3.73 14.38
CA GLN A 139 20.25 2.78 15.26
C GLN A 139 19.57 2.64 16.63
N SER A 140 19.08 3.73 17.22
CA SER A 140 18.34 3.62 18.51
C SER A 140 17.11 2.73 18.39
N TYR A 141 16.41 2.78 17.25
CA TYR A 141 15.27 1.89 16.99
C TYR A 141 15.69 0.49 16.55
N ALA A 142 16.84 0.32 15.91
CA ALA A 142 17.34 -1.01 15.59
C ALA A 142 17.59 -1.83 16.87
N ASP A 143 18.16 -1.22 17.91
CA ASP A 143 18.38 -1.89 19.20
C ASP A 143 17.07 -2.23 19.91
N GLU A 144 16.10 -1.30 19.87
CA GLU A 144 14.78 -1.48 20.50
C GLU A 144 13.93 -2.55 19.79
N LEU A 145 13.87 -2.49 18.45
CA LEU A 145 12.99 -3.33 17.63
C LEU A 145 13.64 -4.67 17.22
N GLY A 146 14.86 -4.96 17.69
CA GLY A 146 15.59 -6.18 17.32
C GLY A 146 16.11 -6.20 15.87
N GLY A 147 16.33 -5.01 15.31
CA GLY A 147 16.83 -4.76 13.95
C GLY A 147 15.79 -4.07 13.07
N ILE A 148 16.24 -3.27 12.11
CA ILE A 148 15.37 -2.65 11.10
C ILE A 148 15.52 -3.42 9.80
N THR A 149 14.40 -3.87 9.25
CA THR A 149 14.35 -4.63 8.00
C THR A 149 14.16 -3.76 6.76
N ASP A 150 13.47 -2.63 6.92
CA ASP A 150 13.15 -1.74 5.81
C ASP A 150 12.88 -0.32 6.32
N VAL A 151 13.10 0.67 5.46
CA VAL A 151 12.83 2.08 5.77
C VAL A 151 12.01 2.69 4.64
N SER A 152 10.82 3.16 5.00
CA SER A 152 9.93 3.87 4.10
C SER A 152 10.01 5.37 4.38
N VAL A 153 9.88 6.18 3.33
CA VAL A 153 9.89 7.65 3.44
C VAL A 153 8.80 8.21 2.55
N SER A 154 8.03 9.15 3.09
CA SER A 154 7.06 9.97 2.38
C SER A 154 7.27 11.44 2.69
N THR A 155 6.76 12.31 1.81
CA THR A 155 6.75 13.76 1.98
C THR A 155 5.37 14.31 1.69
N ASP A 156 5.01 15.40 2.37
CA ASP A 156 3.76 16.13 2.18
C ASP A 156 3.93 17.35 1.26
N GLU A 157 2.85 18.11 1.08
CA GLU A 157 2.84 19.32 0.27
C GLU A 157 3.87 20.35 0.80
N PRO A 158 4.73 20.92 -0.07
CA PRO A 158 5.79 21.80 0.36
C PRO A 158 5.26 23.17 0.81
N ILE A 159 5.89 23.71 1.84
CA ILE A 159 5.71 25.09 2.30
C ILE A 159 6.81 25.94 1.65
N ILE A 160 6.41 26.84 0.74
CA ILE A 160 7.35 27.70 0.02
C ILE A 160 7.77 28.88 0.90
N GLY A 161 9.07 28.96 1.20
CA GLY A 161 9.68 29.99 2.01
C GLY A 161 10.76 30.79 1.28
N ALA A 162 11.33 31.79 1.97
CA ALA A 162 12.43 32.60 1.44
C ALA A 162 13.74 31.79 1.29
N GLU A 163 13.88 30.71 2.07
CA GLU A 163 15.06 29.84 2.12
C GLU A 163 14.94 28.60 1.25
N GLY A 164 13.85 28.45 0.47
CA GLY A 164 13.58 27.27 -0.35
C GLY A 164 12.18 26.71 -0.13
N ALA A 165 11.96 25.48 -0.59
CA ALA A 165 10.75 24.71 -0.33
C ALA A 165 10.97 23.77 0.86
N ALA A 166 10.17 23.91 1.91
CA ALA A 166 10.20 23.04 3.08
C ALA A 166 9.21 21.89 2.89
N TYR A 167 9.72 20.67 2.90
CA TYR A 167 8.94 19.43 2.78
C TYR A 167 8.82 18.79 4.17
N PRO A 168 7.62 18.76 4.76
CA PRO A 168 7.33 17.84 5.84
C PRO A 168 7.51 16.41 5.32
N GLY A 169 8.19 15.56 6.08
CA GLY A 169 8.47 14.19 5.68
C GLY A 169 8.36 13.23 6.86
N THR A 170 7.86 12.04 6.58
CA THR A 170 7.75 10.96 7.56
C THR A 170 8.70 9.85 7.16
N VAL A 171 9.56 9.43 8.10
CA VAL A 171 10.37 8.23 7.97
C VAL A 171 9.73 7.14 8.82
N THR A 172 9.49 5.97 8.23
CA THR A 172 9.02 4.79 8.93
C THR A 172 10.09 3.72 8.97
N TYR A 173 10.53 3.39 10.17
CA TYR A 173 11.44 2.28 10.44
C TYR A 173 10.63 1.01 10.66
N ASN A 174 10.78 0.04 9.75
CA ASN A 174 10.04 -1.22 9.78
C ASN A 174 10.93 -2.33 10.34
N SER A 175 10.43 -3.08 11.33
CA SER A 175 11.01 -4.31 11.85
C SER A 175 9.98 -5.45 11.78
N GLN A 176 10.44 -6.70 11.96
CA GLN A 176 9.54 -7.85 12.18
C GLN A 176 8.72 -7.70 13.47
N GLY A 177 9.23 -6.94 14.44
CA GLY A 177 8.59 -6.76 15.76
C GLY A 177 7.72 -5.51 15.89
N GLY A 178 7.65 -4.64 14.89
CA GLY A 178 6.90 -3.38 14.97
C GLY A 178 7.42 -2.29 14.05
N ARG A 179 6.86 -1.08 14.17
CA ARG A 179 7.23 0.09 13.37
C ARG A 179 7.44 1.32 14.25
N ARG A 180 8.36 2.19 13.85
CA ARG A 180 8.57 3.51 14.47
C ARG A 180 8.48 4.60 13.40
N PHE A 181 7.85 5.70 13.75
CA PHE A 181 7.62 6.84 12.86
C PHE A 181 8.39 8.04 13.39
N GLU A 182 9.00 8.79 12.48
CA GLU A 182 9.67 10.02 12.80
C GLU A 182 9.31 11.09 11.79
N TYR A 183 9.13 12.31 12.28
CA TYR A 183 8.71 13.45 11.48
C TYR A 183 9.86 14.43 11.32
N PHE A 184 10.05 14.88 10.09
CA PHE A 184 11.13 15.79 9.72
C PHE A 184 10.58 16.92 8.89
N THR A 185 11.27 18.05 8.91
CA THR A 185 11.09 19.09 7.90
C THR A 185 12.40 19.27 7.15
N VAL A 186 12.36 19.05 5.84
CA VAL A 186 13.54 19.15 4.96
C VAL A 186 13.38 20.34 4.05
N THR A 187 14.30 21.29 4.14
CA THR A 187 14.32 22.49 3.29
C THR A 187 15.23 22.25 2.09
N VAL A 188 14.67 22.42 0.90
CA VAL A 188 15.34 22.18 -0.38
C VAL A 188 15.48 23.49 -1.16
N GLN A 189 16.65 23.70 -1.74
CA GLN A 189 16.97 24.84 -2.59
C GLN A 189 17.29 24.38 -4.01
N GLU A 190 16.97 25.24 -4.98
CA GLU A 190 17.44 25.09 -6.35
C GLU A 190 18.75 25.89 -6.52
N ASN A 191 19.83 25.20 -6.89
CA ASN A 191 21.12 25.80 -7.20
C ASN A 191 21.58 25.34 -8.59
N ASP A 192 21.77 26.30 -9.50
CA ASP A 192 22.19 26.05 -10.89
C ASP A 192 21.36 24.98 -11.64
N GLY A 193 20.04 24.93 -11.38
CA GLY A 193 19.13 23.97 -11.99
C GLY A 193 19.20 22.55 -11.42
N THR A 194 19.83 22.40 -10.26
CA THR A 194 19.84 21.17 -9.45
C THR A 194 19.20 21.43 -8.09
N TYR A 195 18.60 20.41 -7.49
CA TYR A 195 17.95 20.52 -6.19
C TYR A 195 18.82 19.88 -5.11
N CYS A 196 19.08 20.61 -4.02
CA CYS A 196 19.89 20.17 -2.89
C CYS A 196 19.23 20.56 -1.56
N VAL A 197 19.50 19.79 -0.51
CA VAL A 197 19.00 20.03 0.84
C VAL A 197 19.87 21.07 1.52
N SER A 198 19.26 22.18 1.96
CA SER A 198 19.95 23.26 2.67
C SER A 198 19.83 23.12 4.18
N ASN A 199 18.74 22.53 4.67
CA ASN A 199 18.51 22.27 6.08
C ASN A 199 17.60 21.05 6.26
N ALA A 200 17.74 20.34 7.36
CA ALA A 200 16.82 19.30 7.81
C ALA A 200 16.68 19.39 9.32
N VAL A 201 15.47 19.34 9.83
CA VAL A 201 15.17 19.40 11.26
C VAL A 201 14.34 18.20 11.66
N HIS A 202 14.64 17.63 12.83
CA HIS A 202 13.81 16.64 13.48
C HIS A 202 12.67 17.36 14.17
N VAL A 203 11.43 17.09 13.74
CA VAL A 203 10.26 17.53 14.47
C VAL A 203 10.05 16.50 15.58
N GLN A 204 10.80 16.67 16.67
CA GLN A 204 10.39 16.05 17.91
C GLN A 204 9.07 16.73 18.27
N ASP A 205 7.99 15.96 18.38
CA ASP A 205 6.95 16.34 19.33
C ASP A 205 7.71 16.76 20.57
N GLU A 206 7.54 18.00 21.03
CA GLU A 206 8.16 18.43 22.27
C GLU A 206 7.72 17.42 23.33
N GLU A 207 8.55 16.41 23.62
CA GLU A 207 8.56 15.76 24.92
C GLU A 207 8.71 16.94 25.85
N LEU A 208 7.60 17.26 26.52
CA LEU A 208 7.50 18.23 27.59
C LEU A 208 8.68 17.97 28.52
N SER A 209 9.80 18.65 28.28
CA SER A 209 10.86 18.75 29.26
C SER A 209 10.13 19.23 30.50
N PRO A 210 10.26 18.55 31.66
CA PRO A 210 9.64 18.98 32.90
C PRO A 210 10.41 20.21 33.38
N GLY A 211 10.23 21.32 32.67
CA GLY A 211 10.63 22.64 33.07
C GLY A 211 9.72 23.00 34.23
N GLU A 212 10.30 22.94 35.42
CA GLU A 212 9.87 23.60 36.66
C GLU A 212 8.73 24.62 36.46
N THR A 213 7.50 24.13 36.43
CA THR A 213 6.32 24.97 36.60
C THR A 213 5.32 24.15 37.38
N GLY A 214 5.15 24.51 38.65
CA GLY A 214 4.23 23.81 39.53
C GLY A 214 2.80 23.84 38.97
N GLY A 215 2.20 22.65 38.91
CA GLY A 215 0.77 22.43 39.16
C GLY A 215 -0.19 22.62 37.99
N THR A 216 -0.25 21.63 37.09
CA THR A 216 -1.45 20.95 36.53
C THR A 216 -0.93 19.93 35.52
N ASP A 217 -1.35 18.66 35.59
CA ASP A 217 -0.98 17.63 34.62
C ASP A 217 -1.22 18.13 33.18
N PRO A 218 -0.31 17.87 32.22
CA PRO A 218 -0.54 18.25 30.83
C PRO A 218 -1.80 17.55 30.33
N ALA A 219 -2.77 18.32 29.82
CA ALA A 219 -3.95 17.76 29.20
C ALA A 219 -3.53 16.96 27.97
N VAL A 220 -3.88 15.67 27.93
CA VAL A 220 -3.62 14.79 26.79
C VAL A 220 -4.39 15.32 25.58
N GLU A 221 -3.70 15.49 24.45
CA GLU A 221 -4.33 15.92 23.21
C GLU A 221 -5.10 14.75 22.57
N PRO A 222 -6.42 14.87 22.33
CA PRO A 222 -7.23 13.77 21.83
C PRO A 222 -6.78 13.24 20.46
N VAL A 223 -6.30 14.12 19.57
CA VAL A 223 -5.81 13.75 18.24
C VAL A 223 -4.58 12.84 18.35
N GLY A 224 -3.63 13.19 19.22
CA GLY A 224 -2.44 12.39 19.49
C GLY A 224 -2.81 11.00 20.01
N LEU A 225 -3.72 10.93 20.98
CA LEU A 225 -4.17 9.67 21.56
C LEU A 225 -4.82 8.73 20.53
N VAL A 226 -5.64 9.27 19.61
CA VAL A 226 -6.25 8.47 18.55
C VAL A 226 -5.20 7.93 17.57
N ASN A 227 -4.26 8.77 17.16
CA ASN A 227 -3.19 8.36 16.26
C ASN A 227 -2.30 7.28 16.90
N ASP A 228 -1.99 7.41 18.18
CA ASP A 228 -1.26 6.39 18.94
C ASP A 228 -2.04 5.08 19.00
N PHE A 229 -3.32 5.13 19.37
CA PHE A 229 -4.18 3.95 19.42
C PHE A 229 -4.23 3.20 18.08
N LEU A 230 -4.48 3.92 16.98
CA LEU A 230 -4.52 3.34 15.64
C LEU A 230 -3.16 2.80 15.20
N THR A 231 -2.08 3.48 15.55
CA THR A 231 -0.71 3.04 15.26
C THR A 231 -0.39 1.74 15.99
N VAL A 232 -0.76 1.64 17.27
CA VAL A 232 -0.54 0.43 18.08
C VAL A 232 -1.32 -0.76 17.50
N ILE A 233 -2.59 -0.58 17.16
CA ILE A 233 -3.43 -1.71 16.69
C ILE A 233 -3.24 -2.07 15.22
N VAL A 234 -3.10 -1.08 14.33
CA VAL A 234 -3.01 -1.30 12.88
C VAL A 234 -1.55 -1.42 12.43
N GLY A 235 -0.69 -0.55 12.94
CA GLY A 235 0.74 -0.51 12.60
C GLY A 235 1.52 -1.61 13.31
N ASN A 236 1.40 -1.69 14.64
CA ASN A 236 2.17 -2.62 15.46
C ASN A 236 1.48 -3.97 15.69
N ARG A 237 0.20 -4.09 15.34
CA ARG A 237 -0.60 -5.33 15.52
C ARG A 237 -0.63 -5.80 16.98
N ASP A 238 -0.65 -4.84 17.91
CA ASP A 238 -0.63 -5.10 19.35
C ASP A 238 -2.01 -4.80 19.97
N ALA A 239 -2.87 -5.81 19.95
CA ALA A 239 -4.21 -5.71 20.54
C ALA A 239 -4.20 -5.56 22.06
N GLU A 240 -3.16 -6.05 22.74
CA GLU A 240 -3.06 -5.96 24.20
C GLU A 240 -2.77 -4.51 24.62
N ALA A 241 -1.73 -3.91 24.04
CA ALA A 241 -1.38 -2.51 24.30
C ALA A 241 -2.51 -1.55 23.89
N ALA A 242 -3.16 -1.78 22.74
CA ALA A 242 -4.30 -0.97 22.32
C ALA A 242 -5.50 -1.07 23.29
N THR A 243 -5.69 -2.23 23.93
CA THR A 243 -6.76 -2.40 24.94
C THR A 243 -6.46 -1.61 26.22
N GLU A 244 -5.19 -1.47 26.61
CA GLU A 244 -4.80 -0.66 27.77
C GLU A 244 -5.10 0.83 27.57
N MET A 245 -5.24 1.29 26.32
CA MET A 245 -5.63 2.67 25.99
C MET A 245 -7.16 2.88 26.01
N GLN A 246 -7.97 1.83 26.17
CA GLN A 246 -9.43 1.92 26.18
C GLN A 246 -9.96 2.22 27.59
N CYS A 247 -10.97 3.08 27.68
CA CYS A 247 -11.64 3.38 28.94
C CYS A 247 -12.35 2.15 29.52
N ASP A 248 -12.54 2.09 30.84
CA ASP A 248 -13.35 1.05 31.49
C ASP A 248 -14.81 1.01 30.95
N SER A 249 -15.30 2.16 30.49
CA SER A 249 -16.62 2.38 29.90
C SER A 249 -16.67 2.19 28.38
N TYR A 250 -15.63 1.60 27.78
CA TYR A 250 -15.48 1.48 26.34
C TYR A 250 -16.69 0.84 25.64
N SER A 251 -16.97 1.32 24.42
CA SER A 251 -18.03 0.78 23.56
C SER A 251 -17.60 0.70 22.09
N GLY A 252 -18.20 -0.22 21.33
CA GLY A 252 -17.91 -0.38 19.90
C GLY A 252 -16.99 -1.56 19.59
N ILE A 253 -16.21 -1.44 18.51
CA ILE A 253 -15.32 -2.49 17.97
C ILE A 253 -14.12 -2.65 18.89
N THR A 254 -13.96 -3.78 19.60
CA THR A 254 -12.83 -3.95 20.52
C THR A 254 -11.48 -3.96 19.78
N ALA A 255 -10.37 -3.66 20.48
CA ALA A 255 -9.05 -3.76 19.88
C ALA A 255 -8.77 -5.18 19.34
N GLN A 256 -9.23 -6.22 20.04
CA GLN A 256 -9.12 -7.61 19.57
C GLN A 256 -9.93 -7.86 18.29
N ASP A 257 -11.14 -7.30 18.19
CA ASP A 257 -11.98 -7.45 17.00
C ASP A 257 -11.37 -6.72 15.80
N LEU A 258 -10.84 -5.51 16.00
CA LEU A 258 -10.13 -4.77 14.96
C LEU A 258 -8.86 -5.50 14.51
N ASP A 259 -8.07 -6.06 15.45
CA ASP A 259 -6.90 -6.86 15.11
C ASP A 259 -7.28 -8.07 14.26
N ALA A 260 -8.32 -8.79 14.65
CA ALA A 260 -8.82 -9.96 13.93
C ALA A 260 -9.32 -9.59 12.52
N ALA A 261 -10.03 -8.48 12.37
CA ALA A 261 -10.52 -8.00 11.08
C ALA A 261 -9.38 -7.65 10.12
N VAL A 262 -8.34 -6.96 10.61
CA VAL A 262 -7.14 -6.67 9.83
C VAL A 262 -6.37 -7.95 9.49
N ALA A 263 -6.33 -8.96 10.39
CA ALA A 263 -5.73 -10.26 10.09
C ALA A 263 -6.50 -11.01 8.98
N GLU A 264 -7.83 -10.93 8.98
CA GLU A 264 -8.65 -11.52 7.92
C GLU A 264 -8.42 -10.80 6.58
N TRP A 265 -8.38 -9.47 6.59
CA TRP A 265 -8.03 -8.68 5.41
C TRP A 265 -6.65 -9.04 4.87
N ALA A 266 -5.64 -9.13 5.75
CA ALA A 266 -4.28 -9.54 5.44
C ALA A 266 -4.22 -10.93 4.78
N ASN A 267 -4.99 -11.89 5.27
CA ASN A 267 -5.05 -13.24 4.72
C ASN A 267 -5.63 -13.28 3.29
N ARG A 268 -6.51 -12.34 2.94
CA ARG A 268 -7.12 -12.25 1.60
C ARG A 268 -6.21 -11.51 0.60
N ASN A 269 -5.53 -10.47 1.06
CA ASN A 269 -4.81 -9.53 0.20
C ASN A 269 -3.28 -9.65 0.23
N GLY A 270 -2.74 -10.48 1.14
CA GLY A 270 -1.30 -10.64 1.38
C GLY A 270 -0.74 -9.42 2.11
N TRP A 271 -0.47 -9.52 3.42
CA TRP A 271 -0.05 -8.38 4.23
C TRP A 271 1.27 -7.74 3.79
N LYS A 272 1.29 -6.41 3.65
CA LYS A 272 2.53 -5.62 3.63
C LYS A 272 2.60 -4.63 4.79
N SER A 273 1.55 -3.83 4.97
CA SER A 273 1.57 -2.78 5.98
C SER A 273 0.16 -2.27 6.31
N GLY A 274 0.03 -1.68 7.50
CA GLY A 274 -1.11 -0.84 7.87
C GLY A 274 -0.60 0.48 8.45
N ILE A 275 -1.25 1.60 8.14
CA ILE A 275 -0.93 2.94 8.65
C ILE A 275 -2.20 3.68 9.06
N ALA A 276 -2.10 4.51 10.09
CA ALA A 276 -3.10 5.54 10.36
C ALA A 276 -2.79 6.74 9.46
N LEU A 277 -3.81 7.30 8.81
CA LEU A 277 -3.71 8.48 7.94
C LEU A 277 -3.96 9.79 8.70
N GLY A 278 -4.20 9.71 10.00
CA GLY A 278 -4.49 10.83 10.88
C GLY A 278 -5.93 10.83 11.39
N ALA A 279 -6.18 11.72 12.36
CA ALA A 279 -7.48 11.95 12.95
C ALA A 279 -7.83 13.44 12.89
N SER A 280 -9.12 13.74 12.68
CA SER A 280 -9.67 15.09 12.63
C SER A 280 -10.87 15.21 13.56
N GLU A 281 -10.95 16.29 14.32
CA GLU A 281 -12.11 16.54 15.17
C GLU A 281 -13.39 16.74 14.35
N VAL A 282 -14.48 16.14 14.81
CA VAL A 282 -15.82 16.34 14.26
C VAL A 282 -16.69 17.05 15.30
N GLU A 283 -17.68 17.83 14.85
CA GLU A 283 -18.58 18.50 15.79
C GLU A 283 -19.35 17.46 16.63
N SER A 284 -18.94 17.30 17.89
CA SER A 284 -19.62 16.45 18.86
C SER A 284 -20.79 17.20 19.51
N SER A 285 -21.95 16.55 19.56
CA SER A 285 -23.10 17.05 20.32
C SER A 285 -22.97 16.84 21.84
N GLU A 286 -21.99 16.04 22.27
CA GLU A 286 -21.77 15.68 23.68
C GLU A 286 -20.54 16.37 24.23
N SER A 287 -20.70 17.11 25.34
CA SER A 287 -19.62 17.92 25.91
C SER A 287 -18.55 17.12 26.68
N SER A 288 -18.72 15.80 26.81
CA SER A 288 -17.85 14.93 27.63
C SER A 288 -17.06 13.91 26.82
N ILE A 289 -17.28 13.83 25.51
CA ILE A 289 -16.57 12.93 24.60
C ILE A 289 -16.21 13.75 23.36
N THR A 290 -14.91 13.83 23.07
CA THR A 290 -14.41 14.39 21.82
C THR A 290 -14.52 13.29 20.77
N VAL A 291 -15.26 13.54 19.69
CA VAL A 291 -15.40 12.60 18.58
C VAL A 291 -14.45 13.03 17.48
N LEU A 292 -13.66 12.07 16.99
CA LEU A 292 -12.72 12.26 15.90
C LEU A 292 -13.04 11.29 14.76
N GLU A 293 -12.91 11.76 13.53
CA GLU A 293 -12.86 10.92 12.33
C GLU A 293 -11.42 10.58 12.03
N ALA A 294 -11.12 9.29 11.87
CA ALA A 294 -9.78 8.82 11.55
C ALA A 294 -9.84 7.80 10.42
N GLU A 295 -8.78 7.75 9.62
CA GLU A 295 -8.68 6.80 8.52
C GLU A 295 -7.45 5.91 8.71
N ILE A 296 -7.56 4.66 8.29
CA ILE A 296 -6.43 3.75 8.20
C ILE A 296 -6.30 3.24 6.77
N GLU A 297 -5.08 3.05 6.31
CA GLU A 297 -4.79 2.40 5.04
C GLU A 297 -4.14 1.05 5.31
N LEU A 298 -4.70 -0.01 4.75
CA LEU A 298 -4.11 -1.34 4.70
C LEU A 298 -3.58 -1.58 3.30
N THR A 299 -2.30 -1.90 3.20
CA THR A 299 -1.61 -2.21 1.95
C THR A 299 -1.18 -3.67 1.95
N GLY A 300 -1.46 -4.34 0.83
CA GLY A 300 -1.13 -5.73 0.60
C GLY A 300 -0.40 -5.99 -0.71
N ASP A 301 -0.32 -7.27 -1.08
CA ASP A 301 0.31 -7.70 -2.32
C ASP A 301 -0.49 -7.31 -3.55
N VAL A 302 -1.83 -7.32 -3.43
CA VAL A 302 -2.75 -7.16 -4.57
C VAL A 302 -3.67 -5.94 -4.47
N SER A 303 -3.85 -5.36 -3.28
CA SER A 303 -4.70 -4.19 -3.06
C SER A 303 -4.14 -3.28 -1.97
N ALA A 304 -4.57 -2.02 -2.03
CA ALA A 304 -4.47 -1.05 -0.94
C ALA A 304 -5.88 -0.50 -0.72
N GLU A 305 -6.35 -0.52 0.54
CA GLU A 305 -7.71 -0.18 0.91
C GLU A 305 -7.70 0.73 2.14
N THR A 306 -8.52 1.79 2.10
CA THR A 306 -8.67 2.76 3.17
C THR A 306 -10.00 2.55 3.88
N PHE A 307 -9.98 2.61 5.21
CA PHE A 307 -11.15 2.41 6.06
C PHE A 307 -11.29 3.59 7.02
N ALA A 308 -12.49 4.14 7.11
CA ALA A 308 -12.81 5.27 7.97
C ALA A 308 -13.42 4.79 9.29
N PHE A 309 -13.06 5.47 10.38
CA PHE A 309 -13.51 5.20 11.74
C PHE A 309 -13.96 6.48 12.42
N GLN A 310 -14.92 6.34 13.34
CA GLN A 310 -15.27 7.36 14.31
C GLN A 310 -14.81 6.92 15.69
N ILE A 311 -13.98 7.74 16.32
CA ILE A 311 -13.29 7.43 17.56
C ILE A 311 -13.67 8.46 18.61
N GLY A 312 -14.28 7.99 19.69
CA GLY A 312 -14.59 8.81 20.84
C GLY A 312 -13.42 8.78 21.84
N VAL A 313 -12.98 9.95 22.28
CA VAL A 313 -11.99 10.13 23.34
C VAL A 313 -12.65 10.73 24.58
N GLN A 314 -12.41 10.12 25.74
CA GLN A 314 -12.83 10.63 27.03
C GLN A 314 -11.60 10.80 27.92
N GLU A 315 -11.30 12.04 28.28
CA GLU A 315 -10.11 12.40 29.07
C GLU A 315 -8.81 11.92 28.38
N ASP A 316 -8.18 10.85 28.87
CA ASP A 316 -6.92 10.28 28.40
C ASP A 316 -7.06 8.86 27.84
N CYS A 317 -8.29 8.40 27.56
CA CYS A 317 -8.55 7.07 27.02
C CYS A 317 -9.54 7.08 25.84
N ILE A 318 -9.48 6.02 25.03
CA ILE A 318 -10.43 5.78 23.95
C ILE A 318 -11.73 5.27 24.55
N ALA A 319 -12.82 6.00 24.35
CA ALA A 319 -14.15 5.70 24.86
C ALA A 319 -15.01 4.91 23.87
N SER A 320 -14.81 5.11 22.56
CA SER A 320 -15.54 4.36 21.55
C SER A 320 -14.78 4.23 20.23
N LEU A 321 -15.09 3.15 19.48
CA LEU A 321 -14.67 2.95 18.09
C LEU A 321 -15.83 2.42 17.26
N GLU A 322 -16.22 3.16 16.24
CA GLU A 322 -17.27 2.78 15.28
C GLU A 322 -16.78 2.99 13.84
N GLY A 323 -17.53 2.45 12.86
CA GLY A 323 -17.17 2.50 11.44
C GLY A 323 -16.41 1.26 10.98
N GLY A 324 -15.41 1.44 10.12
CA GLY A 324 -14.62 0.35 9.55
C GLY A 324 -15.40 -0.48 8.53
N GLU A 325 -16.37 0.10 7.84
CA GLU A 325 -17.21 -0.63 6.89
C GLU A 325 -16.38 -1.33 5.82
N GLY A 326 -16.61 -2.64 5.66
CA GLY A 326 -15.86 -3.49 4.72
C GLY A 326 -14.58 -4.09 5.30
N LEU A 327 -14.10 -3.60 6.44
CA LEU A 327 -13.05 -4.25 7.23
C LEU A 327 -13.64 -5.11 8.34
N VAL A 328 -14.56 -4.54 9.13
CA VAL A 328 -15.23 -5.21 10.26
C VAL A 328 -16.68 -5.49 9.87
N GLU A 329 -17.07 -6.78 9.78
CA GLU A 329 -18.43 -7.25 9.43
C GLU A 329 -19.13 -7.96 10.60
#